data_AF-A0A931Y710-F1
#
_entry.id   AF-A0A931Y710-F1
#
_cell.length_a   1.000
_cell.length_b   1.000
_cell.length_c   1.000
_cell.angle_alpha   90.00
_cell.angle_beta   90.00
_cell.angle_gamma   90.00
#
_symmetry.space_group_name_H-M   'P 1'
#
loop_
_entity.id
_entity.type
_entity.pdbx_description
1 polymer ?
#
loop_
_entity_poly.entity_id
_entity_poly.type
_entity_poly.pdbx_seq_one_letter_code
_entity_poly.pdbx_strand_id
1 'polypeptide(L)' 'MFVSGLGMQALMCLGEIANPVTNKKEKNLNQAKYIIDTIEMLKNKTEGNLTQEESNMMDSILYQLRMKYVSKKEE' A
#
# COMPACT_ATOMS: atom_id res chain seq x y z
N MET A 1 3.62 5.98 11.57
CA MET A 1 4.64 6.28 10.53
C MET A 1 5.01 5.08 9.66
N PHE A 2 5.22 3.87 10.21
CA PHE A 2 5.64 2.70 9.41
C PHE A 2 4.65 2.30 8.28
N VAL A 3 3.36 2.15 8.60
CA VAL A 3 2.31 1.75 7.64
C VAL A 3 2.18 2.77 6.50
N SER A 4 2.30 4.07 6.79
CA SER A 4 2.31 5.13 5.77
C SER A 4 3.49 4.97 4.79
N GLY A 5 4.66 4.60 5.29
CA GLY A 5 5.85 4.34 4.48
C GLY A 5 5.63 3.15 3.54
N LEU A 6 5.05 2.05 4.04
CA LEU A 6 4.65 0.91 3.20
C LEU A 6 3.63 1.33 2.14
N GLY A 7 2.65 2.16 2.50
CA GLY A 7 1.68 2.69 1.53
C GLY A 7 2.33 3.50 0.42
N MET A 8 3.28 4.38 0.75
CA MET A 8 4.04 5.13 -0.25
C MET A 8 4.89 4.22 -1.14
N GLN A 9 5.50 3.17 -0.58
CA GLN A 9 6.25 2.18 -1.35
C GLN A 9 5.35 1.39 -2.30
N ALA A 10 4.16 1.00 -1.86
CA ALA A 10 3.16 0.36 -2.73
C ALA A 10 2.74 1.29 -3.88
N LEU A 11 2.52 2.58 -3.62
CA LEU A 11 2.21 3.58 -4.66
C LEU A 11 3.35 3.74 -5.68
N MET A 12 4.61 3.73 -5.24
CA MET A 12 5.76 3.70 -6.15
C MET A 12 5.74 2.44 -7.02
N CYS A 13 5.52 1.27 -6.43
CA CYS A 13 5.43 0.00 -7.17
C CYS A 13 4.20 -0.08 -8.11
N LEU A 14 3.15 0.67 -7.84
CA LEU A 14 2.00 0.83 -8.74
C LEU A 14 2.30 1.78 -9.92
N GLY A 15 3.45 2.45 -9.92
CA GLY A 15 3.82 3.44 -10.93
C GLY A 15 3.10 4.80 -10.77
N GLU A 16 2.45 5.04 -9.64
CA GLU A 16 1.74 6.29 -9.34
C GLU A 16 2.74 7.41 -9.03
N ILE A 17 3.82 7.06 -8.33
CA ILE A 17 4.86 7.97 -7.87
C ILE A 17 6.18 7.56 -8.53
N ALA A 18 6.98 8.54 -8.98
CA ALA A 18 8.32 8.27 -9.46
C ALA A 18 9.22 7.86 -8.30
N ASN A 19 10.07 6.85 -8.50
CA ASN A 19 11.07 6.50 -7.51
C ASN A 19 12.01 7.71 -7.32
N PRO A 20 12.20 8.23 -6.09
CA PRO A 20 13.00 9.44 -5.85
C PRO A 20 14.49 9.24 -6.16
N VAL A 21 14.98 8.00 -6.23
CA VAL A 21 16.37 7.66 -6.55
C VAL A 21 16.58 7.54 -8.06
N THR A 22 15.68 6.86 -8.76
CA THR A 22 15.85 6.59 -10.20
C THR A 22 15.13 7.60 -11.09
N ASN A 23 14.25 8.43 -10.52
CA ASN A 23 13.29 9.31 -11.21
C ASN A 23 12.41 8.60 -12.25
N LYS A 24 12.31 7.26 -12.18
CA LYS A 24 11.48 6.45 -13.08
C LYS A 24 10.21 6.02 -12.40
N LYS A 25 9.12 6.00 -13.16
CA LYS A 25 7.87 5.32 -12.80
C LYS A 25 8.00 3.87 -13.24
N GLU A 26 8.21 2.98 -12.29
CA GLU A 26 8.35 1.54 -12.56
C GLU A 26 7.14 0.81 -11.98
N LYS A 27 6.32 0.24 -12.87
CA LYS A 27 5.15 -0.56 -12.51
C LYS A 27 5.61 -1.98 -12.21
N ASN A 28 5.60 -2.34 -10.93
CA ASN A 28 5.83 -3.68 -10.44
C ASN A 28 4.63 -4.14 -9.60
N LEU A 29 3.63 -4.70 -10.28
CA LEU A 29 2.40 -5.18 -9.65
C LEU A 29 2.66 -6.30 -8.63
N ASN A 30 3.66 -7.16 -8.85
CA ASN A 30 3.99 -8.22 -7.89
C ASN A 30 4.49 -7.64 -6.57
N GLN A 31 5.38 -6.66 -6.63
CA GLN A 31 5.89 -5.96 -5.45
C GLN A 31 4.78 -5.15 -4.75
N ALA A 32 3.93 -4.46 -5.52
CA ALA A 32 2.79 -3.73 -4.98
C ALA A 32 1.84 -4.67 -4.22
N LYS A 33 1.49 -5.81 -4.82
CA LYS A 33 0.64 -6.82 -4.18
C LYS A 33 1.27 -7.33 -2.87
N TYR A 34 2.55 -7.69 -2.89
CA TYR A 34 3.25 -8.14 -1.69
C TYR A 34 3.17 -7.12 -0.54
N ILE A 35 3.33 -5.83 -0.84
CA ILE A 35 3.22 -4.77 0.17
C ILE A 35 1.78 -4.63 0.68
N ILE A 36 0.78 -4.68 -0.21
CA ILE A 36 -0.65 -4.65 0.18
C ILE A 36 -0.98 -5.82 1.11
N ASP A 37 -0.57 -7.04 0.74
CA ASP A 37 -0.78 -8.26 1.54
C ASP A 37 -0.06 -8.15 2.89
N THR A 38 1.12 -7.50 2.93
CA THR A 38 1.85 -7.23 4.19
C THR A 38 1.09 -6.27 5.10
N ILE A 39 0.53 -5.17 4.55
CA ILE A 39 -0.28 -4.22 5.33
C ILE A 39 -1.54 -4.90 5.86
N GLU A 40 -2.19 -5.75 5.06
CA GLU A 40 -3.35 -6.53 5.48
C GLU A 40 -2.99 -7.52 6.60
N MET A 41 -1.89 -8.25 6.46
CA MET A 41 -1.41 -9.15 7.50
C MET A 41 -1.14 -8.40 8.81
N LEU A 42 -0.52 -7.22 8.73
CA LEU A 42 -0.28 -6.37 9.91
C LEU A 42 -1.60 -5.98 10.56
N LYS A 43 -2.58 -5.48 9.80
CA LYS A 43 -3.90 -5.12 10.33
C LYS A 43 -4.53 -6.28 11.08
N ASN A 44 -4.55 -7.47 10.47
CA ASN A 44 -5.13 -8.68 11.07
C ASN A 44 -4.37 -9.12 12.34
N LYS A 45 -3.04 -8.99 12.35
CA LYS A 45 -2.22 -9.36 13.52
C LYS A 45 -2.32 -8.36 14.67
N THR A 46 -2.64 -7.11 14.38
CA THR A 46 -2.79 -6.04 15.38
C THR A 46 -4.24 -5.79 15.79
N GLU A 47 -5.20 -6.53 15.23
CA GLU A 47 -6.61 -6.42 15.56
C GLU A 47 -6.83 -6.57 17.09
N GLY A 48 -7.68 -5.70 17.65
CA GLY A 48 -7.90 -5.60 19.10
C GLY A 48 -6.86 -4.78 19.88
N ASN A 49 -5.72 -4.44 19.27
CA ASN A 49 -4.69 -3.57 19.86
C ASN A 49 -4.62 -2.17 19.21
N LEU A 50 -5.41 -1.95 18.16
CA LEU A 50 -5.46 -0.68 17.44
C LEU A 50 -6.45 0.29 18.09
N THR A 51 -6.08 1.56 18.13
CA THR A 51 -7.04 2.65 18.33
C THR A 51 -7.95 2.80 17.12
N GLN A 52 -9.10 3.47 17.29
CA GLN A 52 -10.03 3.72 16.19
C GLN A 52 -9.37 4.50 15.04
N GLU A 53 -8.51 5.46 15.37
CA GLU A 53 -7.76 6.24 14.37
C GLU A 53 -6.80 5.37 13.56
N GLU A 54 -6.05 4.49 14.22
CA GLU A 54 -5.12 3.58 13.54
C GLU A 54 -5.85 2.57 12.65
N SER A 55 -6.98 2.02 13.12
CA SER A 55 -7.81 1.12 12.31
C SER A 55 -8.33 1.84 11.06
N ASN A 56 -8.92 3.02 11.23
CA ASN A 56 -9.44 3.83 10.12
C ASN A 56 -8.35 4.18 9.10
N MET A 57 -7.15 4.50 9.60
CA MET A 57 -6.00 4.79 8.76
C MET A 57 -5.56 3.57 7.95
N MET A 58 -5.42 2.40 8.57
CA MET A 58 -5.07 1.16 7.88
C MET A 58 -6.12 0.79 6.83
N ASP A 59 -7.40 0.92 7.16
CA ASP A 59 -8.50 0.65 6.23
C ASP A 59 -8.49 1.58 5.02
N SER A 60 -8.29 2.88 5.26
CA SER A 60 -8.19 3.87 4.18
C SER A 60 -7.01 3.59 3.25
N ILE A 61 -5.85 3.26 3.81
CA ILE A 61 -4.65 2.91 3.02
C ILE A 61 -4.90 1.65 2.20
N LEU A 62 -5.39 0.57 2.81
CA LEU A 62 -5.66 -0.70 2.13
C LEU A 62 -6.69 -0.52 1.01
N TYR A 63 -7.76 0.22 1.27
CA TYR A 63 -8.79 0.51 0.27
C TYR A 63 -8.20 1.23 -0.96
N GLN A 64 -7.48 2.33 -0.73
CA GLN A 64 -6.88 3.11 -1.82
C GLN A 64 -5.88 2.28 -2.65
N LEU A 65 -5.03 1.51 -1.98
CA LEU A 65 -4.02 0.70 -2.66
C LEU A 65 -4.66 -0.44 -3.48
N ARG A 66 -5.68 -1.11 -2.94
CA ARG A 66 -6.39 -2.18 -3.65
C ARG A 66 -7.12 -1.65 -4.88
N MET A 67 -7.81 -0.52 -4.76
CA MET A 67 -8.45 0.12 -5.92
C MET A 67 -7.44 0.42 -7.01
N LYS A 68 -6.34 1.10 -6.67
CA LYS A 68 -5.28 1.41 -7.64
C LYS A 68 -4.66 0.15 -8.23
N TYR A 69 -4.44 -0.88 -7.42
CA TYR A 69 -3.90 -2.16 -7.89
C TYR A 69 -4.80 -2.81 -8.94
N VAL A 70 -6.11 -2.86 -8.71
CA VAL A 70 -7.07 -3.41 -9.68
C VAL A 70 -7.07 -2.58 -10.96
N SER A 71 -7.19 -1.25 -10.86
CA SER A 71 -7.15 -0.38 -12.05
C SER A 71 -5.84 -0.54 -12.84
N LYS A 72 -4.70 -0.69 -12.16
CA LYS A 72 -3.41 -0.91 -12.81
C LYS A 72 -3.24 -2.34 -13.32
N LYS A 73 -3.97 -3.32 -12.83
CA LYS A 73 -3.92 -4.69 -13.34
C LYS A 73 -4.72 -4.83 -14.65
N GLU A 74 -5.76 -4.02 -14.81
CA GLU A 74 -6.63 -3.99 -15.99
C GLU A 74 -6.10 -3.11 -17.14
N GLU A 75 -5.11 -2.25 -16.85
CA GLU A 75 -4.38 -1.38 -17.79
C GLU A 75 -3.11 -2.04 -18.34
#